data_AF-A0A820FY26-F1
#
_entry.id   AF-A0A820FY26-F1
#
_cell.length_a   1.000
_cell.length_b   1.000
_cell.length_c   1.000
_cell.angle_alpha   90.00
_cell.angle_beta   90.00
_cell.angle_gamma   90.00
#
_symmetry.space_group_name_H-M   'P 1'
#
loop_
_entity.id
_entity.type
_entity.pdbx_description
1 polymer ?
#
loop_
_entity_poly.entity_id
_entity_poly.type
_entity_poly.pdbx_seq_one_letter_code
_entity_poly.pdbx_strand_id
1 'polypeptide(L)'
;MDVYWELADFDIRTRQHGMEKLLESLKNLSSDDNNVKSLSSQMDYTISRLIKGLVSNRKCARIGYAATLGTLASLTDDQLKMSSVDDFISSVQNKLTTKKETGVEDAKNVRIGRVLSYIALAYTQKDNDLSILLQKIIPDLLSMRTQETRRRLRAFIDASIVQLAKW
;
A
#
# COMPACT_ATOMS: atom_id res chain seq x y z
N MET A 1 -6.10 -19.12 -2.45
CA MET A 1 -5.00 -18.85 -1.50
C MET A 1 -3.76 -18.20 -2.16
N ASP A 2 -3.70 -18.01 -3.49
CA ASP A 2 -2.47 -17.59 -4.20
C ASP A 2 -2.31 -16.11 -4.55
N VAL A 3 -3.39 -15.31 -4.58
CA VAL A 3 -3.33 -13.95 -5.15
C VAL A 3 -2.29 -13.03 -4.51
N TYR A 4 -2.14 -13.09 -3.18
CA TYR A 4 -1.17 -12.25 -2.47
C TYR A 4 0.28 -12.71 -2.67
N TRP A 5 0.50 -13.96 -3.06
CA TRP A 5 1.82 -14.47 -3.41
C TRP A 5 2.21 -14.00 -4.81
N GLU A 6 1.26 -13.99 -5.75
CA GLU A 6 1.46 -13.43 -7.09
C GLU A 6 1.90 -11.96 -7.03
N LEU A 7 1.38 -11.16 -6.09
CA LEU A 7 1.82 -9.76 -5.86
C LEU A 7 3.29 -9.63 -5.46
N ALA A 8 3.91 -10.69 -4.92
CA ALA A 8 5.30 -10.70 -4.51
C ALA A 8 6.25 -11.35 -5.51
N ASP A 9 5.74 -11.75 -6.68
CA ASP A 9 6.53 -12.39 -7.72
C ASP A 9 7.54 -11.41 -8.35
N PHE A 10 8.59 -11.94 -8.98
CA PHE A 10 9.59 -11.14 -9.70
C PHE A 10 9.09 -10.70 -11.08
N ASP A 11 8.24 -11.50 -11.73
CA ASP A 11 7.65 -11.15 -13.01
C ASP A 11 6.53 -10.13 -12.84
N ILE A 12 6.56 -9.10 -13.70
CA ILE A 12 5.57 -8.03 -13.68
C ILE A 12 4.19 -8.53 -14.11
N ARG A 13 4.12 -9.50 -15.02
CA ARG A 13 2.84 -10.02 -15.52
C ARG A 13 2.15 -10.85 -14.44
N THR A 14 2.89 -11.69 -13.72
CA THR A 14 2.37 -12.40 -12.55
C THR A 14 1.83 -11.44 -11.48
N ARG A 15 2.56 -10.36 -11.17
CA ARG A 15 2.08 -9.34 -10.22
C ARG A 15 0.81 -8.66 -10.70
N GLN A 16 0.75 -8.28 -11.97
CA GLN A 16 -0.42 -7.63 -12.56
C GLN A 16 -1.63 -8.57 -12.52
N HIS A 17 -1.46 -9.84 -12.88
CA HIS A 17 -2.52 -10.84 -12.81
C HIS A 17 -3.06 -11.03 -11.39
N GLY A 18 -2.16 -11.07 -10.40
CA GLY A 18 -2.55 -11.15 -8.99
C GLY A 18 -3.35 -9.93 -8.53
N MET A 19 -2.98 -8.74 -9.00
CA MET A 19 -3.72 -7.51 -8.73
C MET A 19 -5.11 -7.55 -9.37
N GLU A 20 -5.21 -7.92 -10.65
CA GLU A 20 -6.47 -7.98 -11.39
C GLU A 20 -7.47 -8.96 -10.75
N LYS A 21 -7.04 -10.18 -10.41
CA LYS A 21 -7.86 -11.15 -9.69
C LYS A 21 -8.36 -10.63 -8.34
N LEU A 22 -7.51 -9.91 -7.61
CA LEU A 22 -7.88 -9.34 -6.31
C LEU A 22 -8.95 -8.26 -6.48
N LEU A 23 -8.78 -7.37 -7.45
CA LEU A 23 -9.76 -6.32 -7.76
C LEU A 23 -11.08 -6.91 -8.26
N GLU A 24 -11.03 -7.92 -9.12
CA GLU A 24 -12.22 -8.63 -9.61
C GLU A 24 -12.98 -9.31 -8.47
N SER A 25 -12.27 -9.97 -7.55
CA SER A 25 -12.89 -10.56 -6.35
C SER A 25 -13.61 -9.51 -5.50
N LEU A 26 -13.05 -8.31 -5.34
CA LEU A 26 -13.67 -7.22 -4.58
C LEU A 26 -14.88 -6.64 -5.34
N LYS A 27 -14.77 -6.47 -6.66
CA LYS A 27 -15.88 -6.02 -7.51
C LYS A 27 -17.06 -6.99 -7.45
N ASN A 28 -16.81 -8.29 -7.56
CA ASN A 28 -17.86 -9.31 -7.48
C ASN A 28 -18.59 -9.29 -6.14
N LEU A 29 -17.88 -9.01 -5.04
CA LEU A 29 -18.50 -8.83 -3.72
C LEU A 29 -19.30 -7.52 -3.60
N SER A 30 -18.92 -6.48 -4.35
CA SER A 30 -19.65 -5.21 -4.37
C SER A 30 -20.94 -5.25 -5.19
N SER A 31 -21.03 -6.16 -6.17
CA SER A 31 -22.22 -6.32 -7.02
C SER A 31 -23.32 -7.17 -6.39
N ASP A 32 -23.09 -7.72 -5.19
CA ASP A 32 -24.05 -8.51 -4.43
C ASP A 32 -24.56 -7.70 -3.23
N ASP A 33 -25.72 -7.05 -3.39
CA ASP A 33 -26.31 -6.10 -2.41
C ASP A 33 -26.54 -6.71 -1.01
N ASN A 34 -26.59 -8.04 -0.91
CA ASN A 34 -26.75 -8.74 0.37
C ASN A 34 -25.44 -8.88 1.18
N ASN A 35 -24.30 -8.46 0.60
CA ASN A 35 -22.97 -8.78 1.10
C ASN A 35 -22.14 -7.56 1.57
N VAL A 36 -22.75 -6.42 1.86
CA VAL A 36 -22.05 -5.20 2.33
C VAL A 36 -21.11 -5.44 3.53
N LYS A 37 -21.53 -6.24 4.52
CA LYS A 37 -20.68 -6.62 5.66
C LYS A 37 -19.50 -7.50 5.22
N SER A 38 -19.72 -8.39 4.27
CA SER A 38 -18.68 -9.24 3.68
C SER A 38 -17.65 -8.39 2.93
N LEU A 39 -18.11 -7.44 2.11
CA LEU A 39 -17.25 -6.50 1.37
C LEU A 39 -16.38 -5.65 2.30
N SER A 40 -16.96 -5.06 3.34
CA SER A 40 -16.21 -4.26 4.32
C SER A 40 -15.15 -5.10 5.04
N SER A 41 -15.50 -6.30 5.51
CA SER A 41 -14.54 -7.19 6.18
C SER A 41 -13.42 -7.65 5.24
N GLN A 42 -13.75 -7.94 3.98
CA GLN A 42 -12.79 -8.35 2.96
C GLN A 42 -11.86 -7.21 2.55
N MET A 43 -12.38 -5.99 2.48
CA MET A 43 -11.60 -4.78 2.24
C MET A 43 -10.59 -4.55 3.36
N ASP A 44 -11.04 -4.60 4.61
CA ASP A 44 -10.16 -4.45 5.78
C ASP A 44 -9.06 -5.51 5.83
N TYR A 45 -9.44 -6.76 5.53
CA TYR A 45 -8.50 -7.87 5.42
C TYR A 45 -7.47 -7.62 4.31
N THR A 46 -7.94 -7.18 3.14
CA THR A 46 -7.09 -6.89 1.96
C THR A 46 -6.10 -5.80 2.28
N ILE A 47 -6.56 -4.64 2.74
CA ILE A 47 -5.71 -3.52 3.14
C ILE A 47 -4.71 -3.96 4.21
N SER A 48 -5.15 -4.76 5.20
CA SER A 48 -4.26 -5.31 6.23
C SER A 48 -3.15 -6.19 5.65
N ARG A 49 -3.47 -7.04 4.67
CA ARG A 49 -2.48 -7.89 3.99
C ARG A 49 -1.53 -7.08 3.13
N LEU A 50 -2.02 -6.09 2.39
CA LEU A 50 -1.19 -5.20 1.57
C LEU A 50 -0.20 -4.41 2.46
N ILE A 51 -0.68 -3.77 3.53
CA ILE A 51 0.16 -3.03 4.49
C ILE A 51 1.23 -3.94 5.11
N LYS A 52 0.87 -5.16 5.53
CA LYS A 52 1.84 -6.14 6.06
C LYS A 52 2.86 -6.56 4.99
N GLY A 53 2.43 -6.68 3.74
CA GLY A 53 3.28 -6.99 2.59
C GLY A 53 4.33 -5.91 2.32
N LEU A 54 4.02 -4.63 2.57
CA LEU A 54 4.95 -3.51 2.40
C LEU A 54 6.11 -3.52 3.39
N VAL A 55 5.93 -4.13 4.56
CA VAL A 55 6.99 -4.33 5.56
C VAL A 55 7.85 -5.55 5.21
N SER A 56 7.41 -6.39 4.27
CA SER A 56 8.17 -7.60 3.91
C SER A 56 9.57 -7.25 3.43
N ASN A 57 10.56 -8.04 3.86
CA ASN A 57 11.94 -7.97 3.36
C ASN A 57 12.14 -8.85 2.11
N ARG A 58 11.11 -9.59 1.66
CA ARG A 58 11.16 -10.37 0.43
C ARG A 58 11.36 -9.44 -0.76
N LYS A 59 12.27 -9.84 -1.66
CA LYS A 59 12.51 -9.12 -2.92
C LYS A 59 11.20 -9.01 -3.71
N CYS A 60 10.98 -7.86 -4.34
CA CYS A 60 9.82 -7.53 -5.18
C CYS A 60 8.43 -7.46 -4.53
N ALA A 61 8.23 -8.02 -3.32
CA ALA A 61 6.98 -7.92 -2.55
C ALA A 61 6.45 -6.48 -2.47
N ARG A 62 7.30 -5.55 -2.04
CA ARG A 62 6.93 -4.15 -1.80
C ARG A 62 6.31 -3.47 -3.02
N ILE A 63 6.78 -3.82 -4.22
CA ILE A 63 6.34 -3.17 -5.46
C ILE A 63 4.90 -3.57 -5.76
N GLY A 64 4.59 -4.87 -5.83
CA GLY A 64 3.24 -5.33 -6.14
C GLY A 64 2.23 -4.99 -5.05
N TYR A 65 2.62 -5.08 -3.77
CA TYR A 65 1.77 -4.64 -2.67
C TYR A 65 1.50 -3.13 -2.71
N ALA A 66 2.49 -2.29 -3.02
CA ALA A 66 2.31 -0.83 -3.10
C ALA A 66 1.43 -0.43 -4.28
N ALA A 67 1.68 -1.02 -5.46
CA ALA A 67 0.88 -0.76 -6.66
C ALA A 67 -0.58 -1.14 -6.44
N THR A 68 -0.83 -2.35 -5.92
CA THR A 68 -2.20 -2.83 -5.63
C THR A 68 -2.91 -1.93 -4.62
N LEU A 69 -2.20 -1.47 -3.59
CA LEU A 69 -2.75 -0.57 -2.57
C LEU A 69 -3.12 0.80 -3.15
N GLY A 70 -2.28 1.35 -4.02
CA GLY A 70 -2.57 2.61 -4.73
C GLY A 70 -3.76 2.45 -5.68
N THR A 71 -3.81 1.37 -6.47
CA THR A 71 -4.96 1.09 -7.33
C THR A 71 -6.25 0.96 -6.51
N LEU A 72 -6.21 0.24 -5.39
CA LEU A 72 -7.36 0.11 -4.50
C LEU A 72 -7.82 1.48 -3.98
N ALA A 73 -6.90 2.32 -3.53
CA ALA A 73 -7.18 3.67 -3.05
C ALA A 73 -7.64 4.65 -4.14
N SER A 74 -7.46 4.33 -5.43
CA SER A 74 -7.98 5.12 -6.56
C SER A 74 -9.41 4.72 -6.94
N LEU A 75 -9.80 3.48 -6.64
CA LEU A 75 -11.13 2.95 -6.94
C LEU A 75 -12.16 3.25 -5.85
N THR A 76 -11.71 3.78 -4.71
CA THR A 76 -12.52 3.93 -3.49
C THR A 76 -13.40 5.18 -3.46
N ASP A 77 -13.35 6.06 -4.46
CA ASP A 77 -14.13 7.30 -4.47
C ASP A 77 -15.66 7.08 -4.58
N ASP A 78 -16.12 5.98 -5.21
CA ASP A 78 -17.57 5.70 -5.35
C ASP A 78 -18.04 4.32 -4.82
N GLN A 79 -17.17 3.29 -4.79
CA GLN A 79 -17.63 1.90 -4.55
C GLN A 79 -17.18 1.29 -3.21
N LEU A 80 -16.13 1.82 -2.58
CA LEU A 80 -15.39 1.10 -1.53
C LEU A 80 -14.98 2.10 -0.43
N LYS A 81 -15.95 2.64 0.30
CA LYS A 81 -15.78 3.67 1.35
C LYS A 81 -14.60 3.37 2.29
N MET A 82 -13.45 3.98 2.03
CA MET A 82 -12.43 4.21 3.03
C MET A 82 -12.64 5.65 3.50
N SER A 83 -13.13 5.79 4.73
CA SER A 83 -13.89 6.97 5.19
C SER A 83 -13.08 8.28 5.29
N SER A 84 -11.74 8.23 5.25
CA SER A 84 -10.86 9.39 5.08
C SER A 84 -9.40 8.97 4.92
N VAL A 85 -8.55 9.89 4.45
CA VAL A 85 -7.08 9.72 4.45
C VAL A 85 -6.54 9.52 5.88
N ASP A 86 -7.12 10.18 6.87
CA ASP A 86 -6.74 10.05 8.28
C ASP A 86 -7.07 8.67 8.86
N ASP A 87 -8.21 8.08 8.49
CA ASP A 87 -8.56 6.71 8.90
C ASP A 87 -7.56 5.70 8.34
N PHE A 88 -7.10 5.90 7.10
CA PHE A 88 -6.07 5.07 6.51
C PHE A 88 -4.73 5.24 7.21
N ILE A 89 -4.29 6.49 7.44
CA ILE A 89 -3.04 6.78 8.15
C ILE A 89 -3.07 6.09 9.53
N SER A 90 -4.19 6.19 10.24
CA SER A 90 -4.40 5.54 11.53
C SER A 90 -4.36 4.01 11.40
N SER A 91 -4.98 3.45 10.37
CA SER A 91 -4.95 2.01 10.06
C SER A 91 -3.52 1.52 9.78
N VAL A 92 -2.75 2.24 8.98
CA VAL A 92 -1.33 1.96 8.71
C VAL A 92 -0.53 2.03 10.00
N GLN A 93 -0.70 3.08 10.79
CA GLN A 93 0.03 3.22 12.05
C GLN A 93 -0.27 2.06 13.00
N ASN A 94 -1.54 1.76 13.26
CA ASN A 94 -1.99 0.70 14.16
C ASN A 94 -1.55 -0.70 13.70
N LYS A 95 -1.64 -0.98 12.39
CA LYS A 95 -1.25 -2.29 11.82
C LYS A 95 0.26 -2.50 11.78
N LEU A 96 1.04 -1.42 11.88
CA LEU A 96 2.50 -1.44 11.85
C LEU A 96 3.15 -1.34 13.24
N THR A 97 2.52 -0.68 14.22
CA THR A 97 3.01 -0.58 15.61
C THR A 97 2.73 -1.83 16.46
N THR A 98 1.85 -2.72 16.00
CA THR A 98 1.49 -3.96 16.72
C THR A 98 2.58 -5.03 16.72
N LYS A 99 3.63 -4.90 15.91
CA LYS A 99 4.85 -5.68 16.10
C LYS A 99 5.72 -4.94 17.12
N LYS A 100 5.98 -5.52 18.29
CA LYS A 100 7.12 -5.12 19.11
C LYS A 100 8.33 -5.07 18.17
N GLU A 101 8.89 -3.88 17.94
CA GLU A 101 10.05 -3.70 17.09
C GLU A 101 11.24 -4.41 17.76
N THR A 102 11.38 -5.71 17.52
CA THR A 102 12.34 -6.58 18.21
C THR A 102 13.77 -6.41 17.68
N GLY A 103 13.98 -5.57 16.65
CA GLY A 103 15.30 -5.30 16.09
C GLY A 103 15.34 -4.09 15.16
N VAL A 104 16.56 -3.58 14.92
CA VAL A 104 16.84 -2.41 14.05
C VAL A 104 16.36 -2.64 12.61
N GLU A 105 16.44 -3.87 12.12
CA GLU A 105 16.02 -4.22 10.76
C GLU A 105 14.49 -4.26 10.62
N ASP A 106 13.78 -4.70 11.65
CA ASP A 106 12.31 -4.66 11.70
C ASP A 106 11.81 -3.22 11.73
N ALA A 107 12.40 -2.36 12.57
CA ALA A 107 12.09 -0.93 12.62
C ALA A 107 12.33 -0.23 11.27
N LYS A 108 13.41 -0.58 10.56
CA LYS A 108 13.69 -0.05 9.22
C LYS A 108 12.61 -0.49 8.22
N ASN A 109 12.24 -1.77 8.22
CA ASN A 109 11.23 -2.30 7.31
C ASN A 109 9.85 -1.71 7.57
N VAL A 110 9.50 -1.47 8.84
CA VAL A 110 8.27 -0.77 9.25
C VAL A 110 8.24 0.64 8.69
N ARG A 111 9.33 1.41 8.82
CA ARG A 111 9.41 2.78 8.26
C ARG A 111 9.29 2.78 6.74
N ILE A 112 9.94 1.84 6.06
CA ILE A 112 9.79 1.70 4.60
C ILE A 112 8.34 1.38 4.25
N GLY A 113 7.70 0.46 4.97
CA GLY A 113 6.31 0.11 4.76
C GLY A 113 5.36 1.30 4.95
N ARG A 114 5.60 2.14 5.96
CA ARG A 114 4.86 3.40 6.19
C ARG A 114 4.98 4.34 5.00
N VAL A 115 6.22 4.66 4.60
CA VAL A 115 6.46 5.58 3.50
C VAL A 115 5.82 5.06 2.21
N LEU A 116 5.94 3.77 1.90
CA LEU A 116 5.31 3.18 0.72
C LEU A 116 3.78 3.22 0.78
N SER A 117 3.18 3.04 1.95
CA SER A 117 1.73 3.15 2.14
C SER A 117 1.26 4.59 1.88
N TYR A 118 1.98 5.58 2.40
CA TYR A 118 1.65 6.99 2.20
C TYR A 118 1.85 7.44 0.76
N ILE A 119 2.91 6.95 0.09
CA ILE A 119 3.14 7.19 -1.33
C ILE A 119 2.01 6.59 -2.17
N ALA A 120 1.61 5.34 -1.88
CA ALA A 120 0.52 4.67 -2.60
C ALA A 120 -0.80 5.47 -2.51
N LEU A 121 -1.09 6.08 -1.36
CA LEU A 121 -2.21 7.02 -1.23
C LEU A 121 -1.98 8.34 -1.94
N ALA A 122 -0.80 8.94 -1.81
CA ALA A 122 -0.52 10.28 -2.31
C ALA A 122 -0.81 10.41 -3.82
N TYR A 123 -0.66 9.33 -4.58
CA TYR A 123 -0.98 9.28 -6.01
C TYR A 123 -2.47 9.32 -6.34
N THR A 124 -3.35 9.10 -5.36
CA THR A 124 -4.81 9.06 -5.57
C THR A 124 -5.54 10.24 -4.97
N GLN A 125 -4.84 11.10 -4.24
CA GLN A 125 -5.43 12.20 -3.49
C GLN A 125 -5.32 13.55 -4.20
N LYS A 126 -6.23 14.47 -3.86
CA LYS A 126 -6.20 15.87 -4.29
C LYS A 126 -5.16 16.67 -3.48
N ASP A 127 -4.77 17.84 -3.98
CA ASP A 127 -3.66 18.66 -3.45
C ASP A 127 -3.69 18.92 -1.93
N ASN A 128 -4.87 19.08 -1.32
CA ASN A 128 -4.99 19.35 0.12
C ASN A 128 -4.55 18.15 0.99
N ASP A 129 -4.88 16.93 0.57
CA ASP A 129 -4.56 15.71 1.31
C ASP A 129 -3.11 15.25 1.07
N LEU A 130 -2.53 15.64 -0.06
CA LEU A 130 -1.13 15.43 -0.37
C LEU A 130 -0.20 16.12 0.66
N SER A 131 -0.54 17.34 1.07
CA SER A 131 0.22 18.07 2.10
C SER A 131 0.27 17.29 3.42
N ILE A 132 -0.86 16.73 3.85
CA ILE A 132 -0.97 15.92 5.07
C ILE A 132 -0.09 14.67 4.95
N LEU A 133 -0.16 13.97 3.82
CA LEU A 133 0.66 12.78 3.57
C LEU A 133 2.16 13.10 3.56
N LEU A 134 2.56 14.20 2.93
CA LEU A 134 3.97 14.64 2.91
C LEU A 134 4.49 14.96 4.31
N GLN A 135 3.68 15.59 5.16
CA GLN A 135 4.04 15.83 6.57
C GLN A 135 4.27 14.55 7.36
N LYS A 136 3.63 13.43 6.98
CA LYS A 136 3.87 12.11 7.61
C LYS A 136 5.07 11.37 7.00
N ILE A 137 5.29 11.52 5.68
CA ILE A 137 6.41 10.88 4.96
C ILE A 137 7.76 11.46 5.39
N ILE A 138 7.86 12.79 5.55
CA ILE A 138 9.13 13.48 5.79
C ILE A 138 9.84 13.00 7.07
N PRO A 139 9.17 12.92 8.25
CA PRO A 139 9.82 12.43 9.47
C PRO A 139 10.31 10.98 9.33
N ASP A 140 9.50 10.11 8.73
CA ASP A 140 9.88 8.70 8.53
C ASP A 140 11.10 8.60 7.59
N LEU A 141 11.13 9.37 6.49
CA LEU A 141 12.28 9.46 5.58
C LEU A 141 13.55 10.01 6.24
N LEU A 142 13.43 11.09 7.01
CA LEU A 142 14.56 11.71 7.71
C LEU A 142 15.12 10.81 8.80
N SER A 143 14.27 10.00 9.44
CA SER A 143 14.70 9.01 10.42
C SER A 143 15.47 7.82 9.80
N MET A 144 15.47 7.66 8.46
CA MET A 144 16.21 6.59 7.79
C MET A 144 17.71 6.91 7.74
N ARG A 145 18.48 6.15 8.52
CA ARG A 145 19.89 6.42 8.85
C ARG A 145 20.87 6.38 7.66
N THR A 146 20.57 5.65 6.57
CA THR A 146 21.54 5.45 5.47
C THR A 146 21.14 6.17 4.18
N GLN A 147 22.12 6.86 3.58
CA GLN A 147 21.99 7.57 2.30
C GLN A 147 21.54 6.63 1.16
N GLU A 148 21.94 5.36 1.23
CA GLU A 148 21.54 4.29 0.31
C GLU A 148 20.02 4.00 0.37
N THR A 149 19.42 4.02 1.57
CA THR A 149 17.97 3.80 1.70
C THR A 149 17.20 4.98 1.11
N ARG A 150 17.70 6.21 1.32
CA ARG A 150 17.14 7.42 0.69
C ARG A 150 17.24 7.37 -0.84
N ARG A 151 18.37 6.92 -1.38
CA ARG A 151 18.55 6.74 -2.84
C ARG A 151 17.60 5.71 -3.43
N ARG A 152 17.45 4.54 -2.79
CA ARG A 152 16.53 3.48 -3.27
C ARG A 152 15.08 3.90 -3.23
N LEU A 153 14.68 4.66 -2.21
CA LEU A 153 13.32 5.16 -2.13
C LEU A 153 13.06 6.24 -3.19
N ARG A 154 14.04 7.11 -3.44
CA ARG A 154 13.96 8.09 -4.53
C ARG A 154 13.85 7.39 -5.90
N ALA A 155 14.68 6.39 -6.16
CA ALA A 155 14.63 5.60 -7.39
C ALA A 155 13.29 4.85 -7.55
N PHE A 156 12.71 4.34 -6.45
CA PHE A 156 11.38 3.74 -6.47
C PHE A 156 10.30 4.77 -6.80
N ILE A 157 10.32 5.94 -6.16
CA ILE A 157 9.40 7.06 -6.45
C ILE A 157 9.51 7.45 -7.93
N ASP A 158 10.72 7.67 -8.44
CA ASP A 158 10.96 8.05 -9.82
C ASP A 158 10.44 6.97 -10.80
N ALA A 159 10.66 5.69 -10.50
CA ALA A 159 10.16 4.58 -11.31
C ALA A 159 8.63 4.44 -11.26
N SER A 160 8.02 4.67 -10.09
CA SER A 160 6.57 4.67 -9.93
C SER A 160 5.91 5.84 -10.68
N ILE A 161 6.52 7.03 -10.66
CA ILE A 161 6.06 8.18 -11.47
C ILE A 161 6.09 7.84 -12.97
N VAL A 162 7.17 7.21 -13.45
CA VAL A 162 7.30 6.84 -14.87
C VAL A 162 6.32 5.75 -15.30
N GLN A 163 5.97 4.81 -14.42
CA GLN A 163 4.96 3.78 -14.74
C GLN A 163 3.52 4.33 -14.70
N LEU A 164 3.23 5.28 -13.83
CA LEU A 164 1.91 5.89 -13.71
C LEU A 164 1.62 6.94 -14.79
N ALA A 165 2.66 7.60 -15.34
CA ALA A 165 2.52 8.57 -16.45
C ALA A 165 2.26 7.93 -17.83
N LYS A 166 2.10 6.60 -17.91
CA LYS A 166 1.84 5.86 -19.16
C LYS A 166 0.38 5.45 -19.35
N TRP A 167 -0.52 5.94 -18.51
CA TRP A 167 -1.97 5.74 -18.60
C TRP A 167 -2.68 7.08 -18.68
#